data_AF-A0A7X6IA52-F1
#
_entry.id   AF-A0A7X6IA52-F1
#
_cell.length_a   1.000
_cell.length_b   1.000
_cell.length_c   1.000
_cell.angle_alpha   90.00
_cell.angle_beta   90.00
_cell.angle_gamma   90.00
#
_symmetry.space_group_name_H-M   'P 1'
#
loop_
_entity.id
_entity.type
_entity.pdbx_description
1 polymer ?
#
loop_
_entity_poly.entity_id
_entity_poly.type
_entity_poly.pdbx_seq_one_letter_code
_entity_poly.pdbx_strand_id
1 'polypeptide(L)' 'MEQATVSRKPKARKARTENNVSFESFTPQEQALITLGADKKKQSISEFMAEGIRFFIRETVEVRFKNGSPSES' A
#
# COMPACT_ATOMS: atom_id res chain seq x y z
N MET A 1 46.59 8.54 25.46
CA MET A 1 45.49 9.12 24.69
C MET A 1 44.95 8.03 23.77
N GLU A 2 43.85 7.38 24.14
CA GLU A 2 43.15 6.45 23.25
C GLU A 2 41.64 6.69 23.44
N GLN A 3 41.00 7.27 22.42
CA GLN A 3 39.56 7.49 22.39
C GLN A 3 38.89 6.27 21.75
N ALA A 4 38.22 5.45 22.56
CA ALA A 4 37.31 4.43 22.09
C ALA A 4 36.00 5.09 21.62
N THR A 5 35.75 5.07 20.31
CA THR A 5 34.51 5.57 19.72
C THR A 5 33.39 4.56 19.98
N VAL A 6 32.52 4.86 20.95
CA VAL A 6 31.29 4.09 21.20
C VAL A 6 30.31 4.37 20.06
N SER A 7 30.32 3.50 19.04
CA SER A 7 29.32 3.47 17.98
C SER A 7 27.97 3.03 18.57
N ARG A 8 27.16 4.03 18.95
CA ARG A 8 25.77 3.83 19.37
C ARG A 8 24.96 3.39 18.16
N LYS A 9 24.81 2.08 17.96
CA LYS A 9 23.79 1.53 17.05
C LYS A 9 22.42 2.09 17.48
N PRO A 10 21.69 2.82 16.61
CA PRO A 10 20.36 3.30 16.97
C PRO A 10 19.44 2.09 17.13
N LYS A 11 19.08 1.84 18.38
CA LYS A 11 18.15 0.80 18.83
C LYS A 11 16.74 1.23 18.42
N ALA A 12 16.10 0.36 17.63
CA ALA A 12 14.66 0.24 17.47
C ALA A 12 13.89 1.49 16.99
N ARG A 13 13.60 1.53 15.68
CA ARG A 13 12.44 2.28 15.17
C ARG A 13 11.19 1.43 15.44
N LYS A 14 10.66 1.52 16.66
CA LYS A 14 9.35 0.93 17.00
C LYS A 14 8.24 1.77 16.35
N ALA A 15 7.29 1.04 15.77
CA ALA A 15 5.92 1.42 15.44
C ALA A 15 5.72 2.54 14.40
N ARG A 16 5.68 2.14 13.12
CA ARG A 16 4.66 2.68 12.22
C ARG A 16 3.50 1.70 12.35
N THR A 17 2.39 2.09 12.97
CA THR A 17 1.18 1.28 13.02
C THR A 17 0.77 1.00 11.58
N GLU A 18 1.07 -0.19 11.09
CA GLU A 18 0.67 -0.60 9.77
C GLU A 18 -0.81 -0.95 9.85
N ASN A 19 -1.68 -0.08 9.36
CA ASN A 19 -3.05 -0.42 9.02
C ASN A 19 -3.03 -1.35 7.80
N ASN A 20 -2.46 -2.55 7.98
CA ASN A 20 -2.36 -3.58 6.96
C ASN A 20 -3.65 -4.39 6.97
N VAL A 21 -4.32 -4.43 5.82
CA VAL A 21 -5.41 -5.37 5.59
C VAL A 21 -4.77 -6.71 5.22
N SER A 22 -5.00 -7.73 6.03
CA SER A 22 -4.46 -9.07 5.80
C SER A 22 -5.39 -9.87 4.88
N PHE A 23 -4.85 -10.79 4.09
CA PHE A 23 -5.65 -11.66 3.23
C PHE A 23 -6.65 -12.52 4.04
N GLU A 24 -6.29 -12.84 5.28
CA GLU A 24 -7.11 -13.61 6.22
C GLU A 24 -8.31 -12.82 6.77
N SER A 25 -8.35 -11.50 6.58
CA SER A 25 -9.48 -10.67 6.99
C SER A 25 -10.69 -10.76 6.05
N PHE A 26 -10.51 -11.36 4.87
CA PHE A 26 -11.58 -11.60 3.91
C PHE A 26 -12.33 -12.89 4.23
N THR A 27 -13.60 -12.97 3.84
CA THR A 27 -14.39 -14.19 3.95
C THR A 27 -13.77 -15.32 3.11
N PRO A 28 -14.03 -16.60 3.42
CA PRO A 28 -13.50 -17.71 2.62
C PRO A 28 -13.89 -17.63 1.14
N GLN A 29 -15.08 -17.13 0.83
CA GLN A 29 -15.54 -16.92 -0.53
C GLN A 29 -14.73 -15.84 -1.25
N GLU A 30 -14.50 -14.70 -0.60
CA GLU A 30 -13.67 -13.62 -1.16
C GLU A 30 -12.23 -14.08 -1.36
N GLN A 31 -11.66 -14.81 -0.40
CA GLN A 31 -10.32 -15.40 -0.54
C GLN A 31 -10.25 -16.32 -1.77
N ALA A 32 -11.24 -17.20 -1.97
CA ALA A 32 -11.29 -18.06 -3.14
C ALA A 32 -11.37 -17.27 -4.46
N LEU A 33 -12.17 -16.21 -4.51
CA LEU A 33 -12.29 -15.35 -5.68
C LEU A 33 -11.00 -14.58 -5.98
N ILE A 34 -10.32 -14.06 -4.95
CA ILE A 34 -9.04 -13.36 -5.08
C ILE A 34 -7.97 -14.32 -5.60
N THR A 35 -7.86 -15.52 -5.01
CA THR A 35 -6.90 -16.54 -5.45
C THR A 35 -7.17 -16.95 -6.90
N LEU A 36 -8.41 -17.25 -7.26
CA LEU A 36 -8.79 -17.61 -8.63
C LEU A 36 -8.47 -16.48 -9.63
N GLY A 37 -8.71 -15.23 -9.23
CA GLY A 37 -8.41 -14.05 -10.04
C GLY A 37 -6.91 -13.86 -10.27
N ALA A 38 -6.10 -14.02 -9.22
CA ALA A 38 -4.65 -13.95 -9.28
C ALA A 38 -4.07 -15.05 -10.19
N ASP A 39 -4.53 -16.29 -10.02
CA ASP A 39 -4.11 -17.44 -10.84
C ASP A 39 -4.46 -17.24 -12.31
N LYS A 40 -5.69 -16.78 -12.61
CA LYS A 40 -6.14 -16.52 -13.99
C LYS A 40 -5.29 -15.46 -14.68
N LYS A 41 -4.84 -14.45 -13.93
CA LYS A 41 -3.96 -13.38 -14.44
C LYS A 41 -2.46 -13.73 -14.36
N LYS A 42 -2.11 -14.88 -13.79
CA LYS A 42 -0.72 -15.32 -13.57
C LYS A 42 0.10 -14.27 -12.81
N GLN A 43 -0.49 -13.67 -11.77
CA GLN A 43 0.16 -12.67 -10.93
C GLN A 43 0.03 -13.05 -9.45
N SER A 44 0.87 -12.46 -8.59
CA SER A 44 0.74 -12.67 -7.16
C SER A 44 -0.58 -12.09 -6.63
N ILE A 45 -1.09 -12.63 -5.51
CA ILE A 45 -2.28 -12.10 -4.84
C ILE A 45 -2.10 -10.60 -4.53
N SER A 46 -0.91 -10.19 -4.08
CA SER A 46 -0.60 -8.78 -3.79
C SER A 46 -0.73 -7.87 -5.02
N GLU A 47 -0.24 -8.31 -6.18
CA GLU A 47 -0.37 -7.56 -7.43
C GLU A 47 -1.82 -7.48 -7.89
N PHE A 48 -2.55 -8.59 -7.79
CA PHE A 48 -3.98 -8.64 -8.12
C PHE A 48 -4.81 -7.68 -7.26
N MET A 49 -4.57 -7.68 -5.95
CA MET A 49 -5.24 -6.78 -5.03
C MET A 49 -4.89 -5.31 -5.30
N ALA A 50 -3.61 -5.01 -5.55
CA ALA A 50 -3.18 -3.66 -5.89
C ALA A 50 -3.85 -3.15 -7.19
N GLU A 51 -3.97 -4.01 -8.20
CA GLU A 51 -4.68 -3.69 -9.43
C GLU A 51 -6.17 -3.42 -9.18
N GLY A 52 -6.84 -4.28 -8.41
CA GLY A 52 -8.25 -4.11 -8.06
C GLY A 52 -8.53 -2.81 -7.31
N ILE A 53 -7.66 -2.44 -6.35
CA ILE A 53 -7.76 -1.17 -5.62
C ILE A 53 -7.57 0.02 -6.58
N ARG A 54 -6.57 -0.03 -7.47
CA ARG A 54 -6.35 1.04 -8.47
C ARG A 54 -7.52 1.19 -9.41
N PHE A 55 -8.11 0.08 -9.85
CA PHE A 55 -9.32 0.08 -10.69
C PHE A 55 -10.48 0.73 -9.95
N PHE A 56 -10.78 0.29 -8.73
CA PHE A 56 -11.85 0.87 -7.91
C PHE A 56 -11.68 2.38 -7.73
N ILE A 57 -10.48 2.85 -7.37
CA ILE A 57 -10.20 4.29 -7.18
C ILE A 57 -10.47 5.07 -8.47
N ARG A 58 -10.00 4.58 -9.63
CA ARG A 58 -10.19 5.27 -10.92
C ARG A 58 -11.66 5.39 -11.30
N GLU A 59 -12.46 4.36 -11.05
CA GLU A 59 -13.87 4.33 -11.42
C GLU A 59 -14.75 5.11 -10.44
N THR A 60 -14.40 5.16 -9.16
CA THR A 60 -15.28 5.70 -8.11
C THR A 60 -14.88 7.07 -7.59
N VAL A 61 -13.63 7.50 -7.78
CA VAL A 61 -13.12 8.76 -7.22
C VAL A 61 -13.00 9.81 -8.32
N GLU A 62 -13.95 10.76 -8.33
CA GLU A 62 -13.84 11.97 -9.16
C GLU A 62 -12.94 12.99 -8.44
N VAL A 63 -11.69 13.13 -8.88
CA VAL A 63 -10.78 14.14 -8.32
C VAL A 63 -11.02 15.48 -9.01
N ARG A 64 -11.77 16.37 -8.36
CA ARG A 64 -11.82 17.77 -8.77
C ARG A 64 -10.58 18.50 -8.26
N PHE A 65 -9.56 18.58 -9.09
CA PHE A 65 -8.48 19.51 -8.87
C PHE A 65 -9.07 20.92 -8.96
N LYS A 66 -9.11 21.65 -7.83
CA LYS A 66 -9.16 23.11 -7.90
C LYS A 66 -7.85 23.51 -8.57
N ASN A 67 -7.87 23.68 -9.89
CA ASN A 67 -6.85 24.49 -10.54
C ASN A 67 -6.93 25.84 -9.84
N GLY A 68 -6.01 26.08 -8.90
CA GLY A 68 -5.67 27.45 -8.57
C GLY A 68 -5.27 28.06 -9.90
N SER A 69 -6.07 28.98 -10.41
CA SER A 69 -5.69 29.81 -11.54
C SER A 69 -4.24 30.23 -11.30
N PRO A 70 -3.30 30.00 -12.22
CA PRO A 70 -2.20 30.94 -12.31
C PRO A 70 -2.89 32.26 -12.66
N SER A 71 -3.11 33.09 -11.64
CA SER A 71 -3.41 34.51 -11.84
C SER A 71 -2.41 35.03 -12.86
N GLU A 72 -2.94 35.65 -13.90
CA GLU A 72 -2.21 36.48 -14.83
C GLU A 72 -1.15 37.33 -14.11
N SER A 73 0.07 37.31 -14.64
CA SER A 73 0.99 38.45 -14.69
C SER A 73 2.03 38.18 -15.77
#